data_AF-A0A1D6GFJ8-F1
#
_entry.id   AF-A0A1D6GFJ8-F1
#
_cell.length_a   1.000
_cell.length_b   1.000
_cell.length_c   1.000
_cell.angle_alpha   90.00
_cell.angle_beta   90.00
_cell.angle_gamma   90.00
#
_symmetry.space_group_name_H-M   'P 1'
#
loop_
_entity.id
_entity.type
_entity.pdbx_description
1 polymer ?
#
loop_
_entity_poly.entity_id
_entity_poly.type
_entity_poly.pdbx_seq_one_letter_code
_entity_poly.pdbx_strand_id
1 'polypeptide(L)'
;MGNHSTAFSLPQPHLQRTKLCDMEDKELEPLYVKRREQLKQLVSSIVKPKIVQGRTLNGKDFVSFLQQILEALNKGEIPSTGSLVEIFNKAILDRCLKVYREKMDSLNLPVPVDELQKLHEMTNGEARILFDKQHFGKHHAAQSALKLEDEIKEVYRNFLLANEYQSSKLCEARFSECEDKMDHLQVLKLPSMAKFNAGFTHCNQSFVKDCVGPAKESYERRMSKMLAKSRALFIKEYNNKLFNWLATFSLVMVVIGRFVIKFFLLEIVAWVMFIFLETYTRMFWSAESLYYNPAWHIIVSSWEMIVYSPILDLDRWAIPIVIMLSLGVLYWRCFGRRRKRVKGSLLPLYKNSYKNSSRPRSD
;
A
#
# COMPACT_ATOMS: atom_id res chain seq x y z
N MET A 1 -8.45 -13.45 66.44
CA MET A 1 -7.70 -12.17 66.48
C MET A 1 -6.65 -12.07 67.61
N GLY A 2 -6.15 -13.17 68.21
CA GLY A 2 -5.33 -13.08 69.45
C GLY A 2 -3.91 -13.68 69.45
N ASN A 3 -3.37 -14.19 68.34
CA ASN A 3 -2.20 -15.09 68.42
C ASN A 3 -0.82 -14.41 68.30
N HIS A 4 -0.74 -13.07 68.20
CA HIS A 4 0.52 -12.34 67.99
C HIS A 4 0.71 -11.14 68.94
N SER A 5 0.01 -11.14 70.07
CA SER A 5 0.08 -10.05 71.04
C SER A 5 1.01 -10.46 72.18
N THR A 6 2.12 -9.75 72.36
CA THR A 6 3.03 -9.94 73.50
C THR A 6 2.97 -8.71 74.38
N ALA A 7 2.66 -8.89 75.67
CA ALA A 7 2.69 -7.83 76.67
C ALA A 7 3.90 -8.00 77.58
N PHE A 8 4.60 -6.92 77.90
CA PHE A 8 5.78 -6.90 78.77
C PHE A 8 5.72 -5.68 79.69
N SER A 9 5.98 -5.87 80.98
CA SER A 9 5.95 -4.78 81.97
C SER A 9 7.35 -4.44 82.49
N LEU A 10 7.59 -3.15 82.68
CA LEU A 10 8.80 -2.63 83.32
C LEU A 10 8.40 -1.92 84.62
N PRO A 11 9.04 -2.24 85.76
CA PRO A 11 8.82 -1.50 87.00
C PRO A 11 9.39 -0.08 86.89
N GLN A 12 9.08 0.79 87.85
CA GLN A 12 9.66 2.13 87.86
C GLN A 12 11.20 2.05 88.01
N PRO A 13 11.98 2.70 87.13
CA PRO A 13 13.45 2.59 87.14
C PRO A 13 14.11 3.32 88.32
N HIS A 14 13.58 4.49 88.71
CA HIS A 14 14.09 5.30 89.81
C HIS A 14 13.05 6.36 90.25
N LEU A 15 13.20 6.95 91.44
CA LEU A 15 12.31 8.01 91.94
C LEU A 15 12.51 9.34 91.20
N GLN A 16 13.76 9.69 90.88
CA GLN A 16 14.11 10.90 90.15
C GLN A 16 13.98 10.71 88.62
N ARG A 17 12.76 10.90 88.10
CA ARG A 17 12.40 10.61 86.70
C ARG A 17 13.09 11.50 85.66
N THR A 18 13.52 12.71 86.04
CA THR A 18 14.10 13.70 85.12
C THR A 18 15.57 13.46 84.79
N LYS A 19 16.25 12.58 85.53
CA LYS A 19 17.69 12.30 85.39
C LYS A 19 18.00 10.87 84.94
N LEU A 20 17.00 10.13 84.44
CA LEU A 20 17.14 8.71 84.12
C LEU A 20 18.19 8.41 83.04
N CYS A 21 18.43 9.34 82.12
CA CYS A 21 19.44 9.18 81.06
C CYS A 21 20.88 9.42 81.54
N ASP A 22 21.04 10.11 82.67
CA ASP A 22 22.34 10.46 83.25
C ASP A 22 22.78 9.44 84.32
N MET A 23 21.88 8.53 84.71
CA MET A 23 22.11 7.53 85.75
C MET A 23 22.76 6.27 85.18
N GLU A 24 23.71 5.72 85.92
CA GLU A 24 24.26 4.39 85.63
C GLU A 24 23.27 3.28 86.04
N ASP A 25 23.42 2.10 85.45
CA ASP A 25 22.59 0.93 85.77
C ASP A 25 22.64 0.52 87.26
N LYS A 26 23.69 0.91 87.98
CA LYS A 26 23.84 0.67 89.42
C LYS A 26 22.95 1.56 90.29
N GLU A 27 22.55 2.72 89.75
CA GLU A 27 21.69 3.70 90.41
C GLU A 27 20.20 3.40 90.15
N LEU A 28 19.90 2.48 89.23
CA LEU A 28 18.55 2.06 88.89
C LEU A 28 18.08 0.90 89.77
N GLU A 29 16.76 0.78 89.90
CA GLU A 29 16.11 -0.35 90.57
C GLU A 29 16.60 -1.69 89.96
N PRO A 30 17.19 -2.60 90.73
CA PRO A 30 17.77 -3.84 90.18
C PRO A 30 16.75 -4.70 89.42
N LEU A 31 15.49 -4.71 89.88
CA LEU A 31 14.41 -5.40 89.19
C LEU A 31 14.09 -4.77 87.82
N TYR A 32 14.20 -3.45 87.69
CA TYR A 32 14.04 -2.76 86.41
C TYR A 32 15.13 -3.17 85.43
N VAL A 33 16.41 -3.12 85.85
CA VAL A 33 17.55 -3.49 84.99
C VAL A 33 17.39 -4.93 84.50
N LYS A 34 17.07 -5.87 85.40
CA LYS A 34 16.81 -7.27 85.05
C LYS A 34 15.67 -7.42 84.04
N ARG A 35 14.55 -6.72 84.23
CA ARG A 35 13.40 -6.76 83.31
C ARG A 35 13.70 -6.10 81.97
N ARG A 36 14.49 -5.02 81.94
CA ARG A 36 14.95 -4.36 80.72
C ARG A 36 15.82 -5.29 79.88
N GLU A 37 16.75 -6.02 80.50
CA GLU A 37 17.57 -7.01 79.77
C GLU A 37 16.74 -8.18 79.25
N GLN A 38 15.75 -8.65 80.02
CA GLN A 38 14.78 -9.64 79.55
C GLN A 38 13.95 -9.14 78.35
N LEU A 39 13.58 -7.85 78.34
CA LEU A 39 12.87 -7.25 77.20
C LEU A 39 13.75 -7.23 75.94
N LYS A 40 15.03 -6.85 76.05
CA LYS A 40 15.96 -6.88 74.92
C LYS A 40 16.08 -8.28 74.33
N GLN A 41 16.19 -9.30 75.18
CA GLN A 41 16.24 -10.70 74.76
C GLN A 41 14.92 -11.14 74.08
N LEU A 42 13.78 -10.75 74.66
CA LEU A 42 12.47 -11.02 74.09
C LEU A 42 12.29 -10.38 72.72
N VAL A 43 12.62 -9.09 72.57
CA VAL A 43 12.55 -8.39 71.27
C VAL A 43 13.45 -9.10 70.26
N SER A 44 14.67 -9.45 70.65
CA SER A 44 15.61 -10.14 69.76
C SER A 44 15.10 -11.53 69.31
N SER A 45 14.31 -12.22 70.12
CA SER A 45 13.76 -13.54 69.77
C SER A 45 12.50 -13.47 68.89
N ILE A 46 11.74 -12.38 68.96
CA ILE A 46 10.49 -12.22 68.19
C ILE A 46 10.65 -11.43 66.89
N VAL A 47 11.71 -10.60 66.78
CA VAL A 47 11.93 -9.76 65.60
C VAL A 47 12.19 -10.64 64.39
N LYS A 48 11.39 -10.42 63.34
CA LYS A 48 11.55 -11.02 62.03
C LYS A 48 11.82 -9.92 61.01
N PRO A 49 12.64 -10.18 59.98
CA PRO A 49 12.82 -9.25 58.87
C PRO A 49 11.46 -8.81 58.30
N LYS A 50 11.30 -7.52 58.02
CA LYS A 50 10.09 -7.02 57.38
C LYS A 50 10.08 -7.54 55.94
N ILE A 51 9.08 -8.34 55.60
CA ILE A 51 8.94 -8.91 54.25
C ILE A 51 7.93 -8.07 53.47
N VAL A 52 8.35 -7.62 52.29
CA VAL A 52 7.53 -6.91 51.30
C VAL A 52 7.81 -7.57 49.94
N GLN A 53 6.78 -7.98 49.19
CA GLN A 53 6.93 -8.69 47.90
C GLN A 53 7.72 -10.03 47.97
N GLY A 54 7.61 -10.77 49.09
CA GLY A 54 8.36 -12.03 49.27
C GLY A 54 9.88 -11.84 49.41
N ARG A 55 10.35 -10.59 49.46
CA ARG A 55 11.74 -10.21 49.70
C ARG A 55 11.85 -9.49 51.05
N THR A 56 13.02 -9.59 51.67
CA THR A 56 13.34 -8.83 52.87
C THR A 56 13.55 -7.37 52.50
N LEU A 57 12.83 -6.46 53.17
CA LEU A 57 12.92 -5.03 52.93
C LEU A 57 14.29 -4.52 53.38
N ASN A 58 15.07 -4.00 52.44
CA ASN A 58 16.36 -3.37 52.75
C ASN A 58 16.19 -1.85 52.98
N GLY A 59 17.28 -1.17 53.37
CA GLY A 59 17.24 0.26 53.65
C GLY A 59 16.86 1.14 52.45
N LYS A 60 17.31 0.78 51.24
CA LYS A 60 16.96 1.54 50.02
C LYS A 60 15.48 1.40 49.67
N ASP A 61 14.98 0.17 49.75
CA ASP A 61 13.58 -0.15 49.50
C ASP A 61 12.68 0.54 50.54
N PHE A 62 13.11 0.59 51.80
CA PHE A 62 12.38 1.30 52.86
C PHE A 62 12.32 2.81 52.62
N VAL A 63 13.42 3.45 52.22
CA VAL A 63 13.42 4.90 51.91
C VAL A 63 12.50 5.20 50.74
N SER A 64 12.58 4.41 49.66
CA SER A 64 11.68 4.54 48.52
C SER A 64 10.21 4.36 48.92
N PHE A 65 9.94 3.37 49.79
CA PHE A 65 8.60 3.12 50.32
C PHE A 65 8.06 4.31 51.12
N LEU A 66 8.88 4.87 52.01
CA LEU A 66 8.50 6.01 52.83
C LEU A 66 8.23 7.27 52.00
N GLN A 67 9.06 7.51 50.97
CA GLN A 67 8.92 8.67 50.09
C GLN A 67 7.61 8.65 49.32
N GLN A 68 7.21 7.48 48.79
CA GLN A 68 5.94 7.32 48.09
C GLN A 68 4.73 7.54 49.02
N ILE A 69 4.79 7.06 50.26
CA ILE A 69 3.75 7.31 51.27
C ILE A 69 3.66 8.81 51.58
N LEU A 70 4.80 9.48 51.77
CA LEU A 70 4.84 10.92 52.02
C LEU A 70 4.26 11.72 50.86
N GLU A 71 4.57 11.36 49.61
CA GLU A 71 4.00 12.02 48.43
C GLU A 71 2.48 11.87 48.35
N ALA A 72 1.95 10.69 48.66
CA ALA A 72 0.51 10.45 48.70
C ALA A 72 -0.16 11.29 49.82
N LEU A 73 0.41 11.26 51.02
CA LEU A 73 -0.09 12.05 52.16
C LEU A 73 -0.06 13.56 51.87
N ASN A 74 1.00 14.06 51.26
CA ASN A 74 1.14 15.48 50.90
C ASN A 74 0.12 15.93 49.84
N LYS A 75 -0.41 15.00 49.03
CA LYS A 75 -1.49 15.27 48.07
C LYS A 75 -2.89 15.21 48.70
N GLY A 76 -2.99 14.94 50.01
CA GLY A 76 -4.25 14.75 50.71
C GLY A 76 -4.91 13.40 50.47
N GLU A 77 -4.23 12.47 49.81
CA GLU A 77 -4.67 11.08 49.68
C GLU A 77 -4.28 10.35 50.97
N ILE A 78 -5.27 10.01 51.81
CA ILE A 78 -5.02 9.08 52.92
C ILE A 78 -4.83 7.70 52.27
N PRO A 79 -3.62 7.11 52.30
CA PRO A 79 -3.37 5.88 51.57
C PRO A 79 -4.16 4.76 52.25
N SER A 80 -5.29 4.38 51.66
CA SER A 80 -5.92 3.11 51.97
C SER A 80 -4.97 1.99 51.55
N THR A 81 -5.09 0.81 52.15
CA THR A 81 -4.31 -0.37 51.75
C THR A 81 -4.47 -0.69 50.26
N GLY A 82 -5.59 -0.31 49.64
CA GLY A 82 -5.81 -0.41 48.19
C GLY A 82 -5.06 0.65 47.37
N SER A 83 -5.10 1.92 47.79
CA SER A 83 -4.39 3.04 47.11
C SER A 83 -2.87 2.81 47.07
N LEU A 84 -2.29 2.28 48.15
CA LEU A 84 -0.87 1.90 48.16
C LEU A 84 -0.55 0.84 47.10
N VAL A 85 -1.41 -0.18 46.96
CA VAL A 85 -1.21 -1.24 45.97
C VAL A 85 -1.23 -0.70 44.54
N GLU A 86 -2.13 0.25 44.24
CA GLU A 86 -2.17 0.90 42.92
C GLU A 86 -0.91 1.71 42.63
N ILE A 87 -0.38 2.45 43.61
CA ILE A 87 0.88 3.21 43.46
C ILE A 87 2.05 2.25 43.17
N PHE A 88 2.16 1.14 43.90
CA PHE A 88 3.21 0.15 43.66
C PHE A 88 3.08 -0.54 42.30
N ASN A 89 1.84 -0.83 41.88
CA ASN A 89 1.60 -1.49 40.61
C ASN A 89 1.76 -0.55 39.42
N LYS A 90 1.64 0.77 39.58
CA LYS A 90 1.78 1.74 38.49
C LYS A 90 3.10 1.61 37.73
N ALA A 91 4.23 1.56 38.44
CA ALA A 91 5.54 1.41 37.78
C ALA A 91 5.70 0.07 37.04
N ILE A 92 4.97 -0.97 37.47
CA ILE A 92 4.95 -2.28 36.83
C ILE A 92 4.06 -2.23 35.58
N LEU A 93 2.89 -1.59 35.66
CA LEU A 93 2.00 -1.35 34.52
C LEU A 93 2.73 -0.61 33.40
N ASP A 94 3.40 0.50 33.73
CA ASP A 94 4.16 1.30 32.75
C ASP A 94 5.25 0.45 32.07
N ARG A 95 5.92 -0.44 32.81
CA ARG A 95 6.93 -1.36 32.27
C ARG A 95 6.31 -2.41 31.36
N CYS A 96 5.19 -3.03 31.75
CA CYS A 96 4.49 -4.01 30.93
C CYS A 96 4.00 -3.38 29.62
N LEU A 97 3.44 -2.17 29.68
CA LEU A 97 2.98 -1.44 28.51
C LEU A 97 4.13 -1.03 27.60
N LYS A 98 5.28 -0.66 28.16
CA LYS A 98 6.49 -0.38 27.38
C LYS A 98 6.95 -1.61 26.59
N VAL A 99 7.05 -2.77 27.24
CA VAL A 99 7.41 -4.04 26.57
C VAL A 99 6.40 -4.39 25.48
N TYR A 100 5.10 -4.20 25.76
CA TYR A 100 4.05 -4.43 24.78
C TYR A 100 4.20 -3.52 23.55
N ARG A 101 4.40 -2.22 23.76
CA ARG A 101 4.60 -1.25 22.66
C ARG A 101 5.84 -1.58 21.83
N GLU A 102 6.98 -1.80 22.46
CA GLU A 102 8.24 -2.12 21.76
C GLU A 102 8.13 -3.36 20.88
N LYS A 103 7.38 -4.39 21.33
CA LYS A 103 7.11 -5.58 20.53
C LYS A 103 6.12 -5.32 19.40
N MET A 104 5.05 -4.58 19.64
CA MET A 104 4.08 -4.23 18.59
C MET A 104 4.70 -3.32 17.52
N ASP A 105 5.59 -2.40 17.91
CA ASP A 105 6.34 -1.50 17.02
C ASP A 105 7.36 -2.24 16.13
N SER A 106 7.67 -3.50 16.42
CA SER A 106 8.57 -4.30 15.58
C SER A 106 7.98 -4.66 14.21
N LEU A 107 6.66 -4.55 14.05
CA LEU A 107 5.99 -4.77 12.76
C LEU A 107 6.02 -3.52 11.90
N ASN A 108 6.44 -3.70 10.65
CA ASN A 108 6.30 -2.67 9.63
C ASN A 108 4.89 -2.71 9.04
N LEU A 109 4.04 -1.76 9.42
CA LEU A 109 2.69 -1.60 8.86
C LEU A 109 2.75 -1.14 7.39
N PRO A 110 1.79 -1.55 6.53
CA PRO A 110 0.62 -2.36 6.83
C PRO A 110 0.85 -3.88 6.76
N VAL A 111 0.13 -4.63 7.58
CA VAL A 111 0.16 -6.10 7.66
C VAL A 111 -1.24 -6.71 7.64
N PRO A 112 -1.41 -7.99 7.29
CA PRO A 112 -2.67 -8.70 7.45
C PRO A 112 -3.18 -8.66 8.90
N VAL A 113 -4.51 -8.60 9.06
CA VAL A 113 -5.14 -8.51 10.39
C VAL A 113 -4.79 -9.72 11.26
N ASP A 114 -4.74 -10.91 10.67
CA ASP A 114 -4.41 -12.15 11.39
C ASP A 114 -2.99 -12.13 11.97
N GLU A 115 -2.03 -11.56 11.24
CA GLU A 115 -0.64 -11.44 11.69
C GLU A 115 -0.51 -10.44 12.83
N LEU A 116 -1.19 -9.30 12.72
CA LEU A 116 -1.25 -8.28 13.77
C LEU A 116 -1.93 -8.82 15.04
N GLN A 117 -3.03 -9.57 14.88
CA GLN A 117 -3.75 -10.19 15.99
C GLN A 117 -2.91 -11.25 16.69
N LYS A 118 -2.19 -12.10 15.92
CA LYS A 118 -1.30 -13.12 16.48
C LYS A 118 -0.18 -12.50 17.33
N LEU A 119 0.43 -11.41 16.85
CA LEU A 119 1.44 -10.69 17.62
C LEU A 119 0.84 -10.05 18.88
N HIS A 120 -0.36 -9.46 18.77
CA HIS A 120 -1.09 -8.91 19.91
C HIS A 120 -1.32 -9.96 20.99
N GLU A 121 -1.87 -11.13 20.63
CA GLU A 121 -2.17 -12.21 21.57
C GLU A 121 -0.90 -12.73 22.27
N MET A 122 0.17 -12.95 21.52
CA MET A 122 1.47 -13.37 22.07
C MET A 122 2.04 -12.32 23.04
N THR A 123 2.09 -11.06 22.63
CA THR A 123 2.69 -9.96 23.40
C THR A 123 1.86 -9.62 24.64
N ASN A 124 0.53 -9.68 24.54
CA ASN A 124 -0.39 -9.53 25.67
C ASN A 124 -0.17 -10.66 26.69
N GLY A 125 -0.03 -11.91 26.23
CA GLY A 125 0.31 -13.04 27.10
C GLY A 125 1.63 -12.83 27.87
N GLU A 126 2.66 -12.34 27.21
CA GLU A 126 3.94 -12.02 27.85
C GLU A 126 3.85 -10.86 28.85
N ALA A 127 3.10 -9.80 28.51
CA ALA A 127 2.86 -8.67 29.41
C ALA A 127 2.10 -9.10 30.67
N ARG A 128 1.14 -10.02 30.53
CA ARG A 128 0.42 -10.65 31.67
C ARG A 128 1.36 -11.48 32.54
N ILE A 129 2.18 -12.35 31.95
CA ILE A 129 3.17 -13.15 32.69
C ILE A 129 4.17 -12.25 33.42
N LEU A 130 4.58 -11.14 32.82
CA LEU A 130 5.46 -10.16 33.44
C LEU A 130 4.79 -9.47 34.63
N PHE A 131 3.53 -9.09 34.47
CA PHE A 131 2.73 -8.48 35.52
C PHE A 131 2.53 -9.43 36.71
N ASP A 132 2.09 -10.67 36.44
CA ASP A 132 1.88 -11.76 37.42
C ASP A 132 3.11 -12.03 38.29
N LYS A 133 4.31 -11.87 37.73
CA LYS A 133 5.58 -12.08 38.46
C LYS A 133 5.97 -10.93 39.38
N GLN A 134 5.49 -9.71 39.12
CA GLN A 134 6.01 -8.49 39.76
C GLN A 134 4.97 -7.75 40.60
N HIS A 135 3.67 -7.95 40.36
CA HIS A 135 2.62 -7.16 41.00
C HIS A 135 2.57 -7.34 42.53
N PHE A 136 2.04 -6.30 43.19
CA PHE A 136 1.85 -6.24 44.62
C PHE A 136 0.36 -6.38 44.98
N GLY A 137 0.08 -7.00 46.14
CA GLY A 137 -1.28 -7.24 46.65
C GLY A 137 -1.99 -8.44 46.01
N LYS A 138 -2.76 -9.22 46.78
CA LYS A 138 -3.59 -10.32 46.24
C LYS A 138 -4.96 -9.82 45.78
N HIS A 139 -5.68 -9.08 46.63
CA HIS A 139 -7.05 -8.63 46.33
C HIS A 139 -7.09 -7.34 45.50
N HIS A 140 -6.22 -6.37 45.76
CA HIS A 140 -6.17 -5.10 45.00
C HIS A 140 -5.37 -5.19 43.70
N ALA A 141 -4.64 -6.28 43.45
CA ALA A 141 -3.98 -6.50 42.16
C ALA A 141 -4.93 -6.81 41.02
N ALA A 142 -6.12 -7.37 41.30
CA ALA A 142 -7.13 -7.65 40.27
C ALA A 142 -7.54 -6.38 39.52
N GLN A 143 -7.70 -5.25 40.24
CA GLN A 143 -8.02 -3.95 39.63
C GLN A 143 -6.85 -3.42 38.79
N SER A 144 -5.61 -3.58 39.25
CA SER A 144 -4.43 -3.23 38.47
C SER A 144 -4.28 -4.11 37.20
N ALA A 145 -4.62 -5.39 37.28
CA ALA A 145 -4.62 -6.31 36.14
C ALA A 145 -5.68 -5.93 35.09
N LEU A 146 -6.90 -5.57 35.53
CA LEU A 146 -7.93 -5.04 34.64
C LEU A 146 -7.47 -3.75 33.95
N LYS A 147 -6.83 -2.84 34.70
CA LYS A 147 -6.28 -1.61 34.15
C LYS A 147 -5.19 -1.88 33.09
N LEU A 148 -4.32 -2.88 33.30
CA LEU A 148 -3.35 -3.30 32.29
C LEU A 148 -4.06 -3.75 31.00
N GLU A 149 -5.11 -4.56 31.13
CA GLU A 149 -5.86 -5.08 29.99
C GLU A 149 -6.54 -3.95 29.20
N ASP A 150 -7.15 -2.99 29.89
CA ASP A 150 -7.79 -1.84 29.25
C ASP A 150 -6.75 -0.94 28.54
N GLU A 151 -5.61 -0.67 29.17
CA GLU A 151 -4.55 0.13 28.53
C GLU A 151 -3.92 -0.60 27.32
N ILE A 152 -3.77 -1.94 27.38
CA ILE A 152 -3.33 -2.75 26.23
C ILE A 152 -4.37 -2.69 25.10
N LYS A 153 -5.67 -2.79 25.41
CA LYS A 153 -6.75 -2.69 24.41
C LYS A 153 -6.74 -1.34 23.71
N GLU A 154 -6.57 -0.24 24.44
CA GLU A 154 -6.47 1.10 23.85
C GLU A 154 -5.24 1.24 22.92
N VAL A 155 -4.08 0.75 23.37
CA VAL A 155 -2.88 0.75 22.51
C VAL A 155 -3.10 -0.11 21.26
N TYR A 156 -3.70 -1.30 21.40
CA TYR A 156 -4.01 -2.17 20.27
C TYR A 156 -4.97 -1.53 19.27
N ARG A 157 -6.01 -0.83 19.76
CA ARG A 157 -6.93 -0.07 18.92
C ARG A 157 -6.22 0.98 18.07
N ASN A 158 -5.24 1.66 18.64
CA ASN A 158 -4.42 2.62 17.89
C ASN A 158 -3.59 1.94 16.80
N PHE A 159 -3.04 0.75 17.05
CA PHE A 159 -2.35 -0.03 16.01
C PHE A 159 -3.28 -0.52 14.91
N LEU A 160 -4.51 -0.93 15.24
CA LEU A 160 -5.52 -1.30 14.22
C LEU A 160 -5.85 -0.11 13.32
N LEU A 161 -6.11 1.05 13.90
CA LEU A 161 -6.38 2.29 13.15
C LEU A 161 -5.20 2.71 12.28
N ALA A 162 -3.97 2.63 12.82
CA ALA A 162 -2.76 2.93 12.06
C ALA A 162 -2.56 1.94 10.89
N ASN A 163 -2.82 0.65 11.12
CA ASN A 163 -2.72 -0.38 10.09
C ASN A 163 -3.76 -0.17 8.97
N GLU A 164 -4.99 0.15 9.36
CA GLU A 164 -6.08 0.46 8.40
C GLU A 164 -5.76 1.70 7.58
N TYR A 165 -5.25 2.75 8.21
CA TYR A 165 -4.84 3.97 7.52
C TYR A 165 -3.72 3.72 6.51
N GLN A 166 -2.65 3.02 6.91
CA GLN A 166 -1.52 2.72 6.01
C GLN A 166 -1.94 1.78 4.88
N SER A 167 -2.78 0.78 5.18
CA SER A 167 -3.33 -0.14 4.18
C SER A 167 -4.18 0.61 3.15
N SER A 168 -5.08 1.48 3.60
CA SER A 168 -5.92 2.30 2.72
C SER A 168 -5.09 3.24 1.85
N LYS A 169 -4.08 3.89 2.42
CA LYS A 169 -3.16 4.78 1.68
C LYS A 169 -2.39 4.02 0.60
N LEU A 170 -1.87 2.84 0.91
CA LEU A 170 -1.14 2.00 -0.03
C LEU A 170 -2.06 1.52 -1.18
N CYS A 171 -3.23 1.00 -0.83
CA CYS A 171 -4.17 0.47 -1.82
C CYS A 171 -4.81 1.55 -2.69
N GLU A 172 -5.12 2.75 -2.14
CA GLU A 172 -5.57 3.89 -2.94
C GLU A 172 -4.48 4.34 -3.92
N ALA A 173 -3.22 4.46 -3.48
CA ALA A 173 -2.12 4.85 -4.37
C ALA A 173 -1.97 3.88 -5.56
N ARG A 174 -2.05 2.57 -5.31
CA ARG A 174 -2.04 1.55 -6.37
C ARG A 174 -3.30 1.58 -7.24
N PHE A 175 -4.45 1.88 -6.64
CA PHE A 175 -5.70 2.03 -7.39
C PHE A 175 -5.61 3.21 -8.36
N SER A 176 -5.19 4.38 -7.89
CA SER A 176 -5.03 5.58 -8.72
C SER A 176 -3.98 5.39 -9.82
N GLU A 177 -2.83 4.78 -9.51
CA GLU A 177 -1.80 4.47 -10.53
C GLU A 177 -2.36 3.58 -11.65
N CYS A 178 -3.19 2.59 -11.29
CA CYS A 178 -3.85 1.77 -12.29
C CYS A 178 -4.92 2.53 -13.07
N GLU A 179 -5.74 3.35 -12.40
CA GLU A 179 -6.77 4.18 -13.04
C GLU A 179 -6.15 5.10 -14.10
N ASP A 180 -5.08 5.84 -13.74
CA ASP A 180 -4.34 6.71 -14.64
C ASP A 180 -3.77 5.94 -15.84
N LYS A 181 -3.24 4.73 -15.60
CA LYS A 181 -2.72 3.87 -16.67
C LYS A 181 -3.83 3.40 -17.61
N MET A 182 -4.99 3.04 -17.08
CA MET A 182 -6.14 2.61 -17.88
C MET A 182 -6.74 3.76 -18.70
N ASP A 183 -6.77 4.98 -18.15
CA ASP A 183 -7.23 6.16 -18.86
C ASP A 183 -6.26 6.56 -19.97
N HIS A 184 -4.95 6.51 -19.72
CA HIS A 184 -3.94 6.72 -20.76
C HIS A 184 -4.09 5.73 -21.92
N LEU A 185 -4.36 4.45 -21.63
CA LEU A 185 -4.56 3.42 -22.65
C LEU A 185 -5.86 3.61 -23.47
N GLN A 186 -6.88 4.28 -22.92
CA GLN A 186 -8.13 4.59 -23.63
C GLN A 186 -7.96 5.72 -24.67
N VAL A 187 -7.06 6.67 -24.41
CA VAL A 187 -6.89 7.89 -25.25
C VAL A 187 -5.87 7.69 -26.39
N LEU A 188 -5.25 6.51 -26.51
CA LEU A 188 -4.31 6.22 -27.60
C LEU A 188 -4.93 6.47 -28.99
N LYS A 189 -4.12 7.07 -29.89
CA LYS A 189 -4.56 7.47 -31.24
C LYS A 189 -4.87 6.26 -32.11
N LEU A 190 -4.03 5.22 -32.03
CA LEU A 190 -4.30 3.90 -32.56
C LEU A 190 -4.68 2.96 -31.41
N PRO A 191 -5.97 2.66 -31.23
CA PRO A 191 -6.40 1.84 -30.11
C PRO A 191 -6.00 0.38 -30.37
N SER A 192 -5.48 -0.31 -29.36
CA SER A 192 -4.97 -1.69 -29.46
C SER A 192 -5.49 -2.53 -28.30
N MET A 193 -6.23 -3.61 -28.61
CA MET A 193 -6.78 -4.52 -27.61
C MET A 193 -5.67 -5.28 -26.86
N ALA A 194 -4.59 -5.65 -27.55
CA ALA A 194 -3.45 -6.34 -26.95
C ALA A 194 -2.75 -5.48 -25.88
N LYS A 195 -2.49 -4.20 -26.18
CA LYS A 195 -1.89 -3.27 -25.20
C LYS A 195 -2.81 -3.04 -24.00
N PHE A 196 -4.11 -2.86 -24.25
CA PHE A 196 -5.10 -2.70 -23.19
C PHE A 196 -5.17 -3.94 -22.29
N ASN A 197 -5.25 -5.15 -22.86
CA ASN A 197 -5.29 -6.40 -22.10
C ASN A 197 -4.00 -6.64 -21.32
N ALA A 198 -2.83 -6.33 -21.88
CA ALA A 198 -1.57 -6.42 -21.16
C ALA A 198 -1.52 -5.44 -19.96
N GLY A 199 -1.98 -4.21 -20.17
CA GLY A 199 -2.12 -3.22 -19.10
C GLY A 199 -3.08 -3.67 -18.00
N PHE A 200 -4.24 -4.20 -18.39
CA PHE A 200 -5.27 -4.75 -17.51
C PHE A 200 -4.72 -5.87 -16.62
N THR A 201 -4.07 -6.88 -17.23
CA THR A 201 -3.53 -8.02 -16.48
C THR A 201 -2.42 -7.58 -15.54
N HIS A 202 -1.55 -6.68 -15.99
CA HIS A 202 -0.48 -6.13 -15.16
C HIS A 202 -1.03 -5.35 -13.96
N CYS A 203 -2.02 -4.49 -14.17
CA CYS A 203 -2.72 -3.76 -13.12
C CYS A 203 -3.31 -4.72 -12.07
N ASN A 204 -4.05 -5.74 -12.52
CA ASN A 204 -4.69 -6.68 -11.63
C ASN A 204 -3.66 -7.48 -10.80
N GLN A 205 -2.58 -7.93 -11.43
CA GLN A 205 -1.51 -8.66 -10.76
C GLN A 205 -0.73 -7.80 -9.76
N SER A 206 -0.34 -6.58 -10.15
CA SER A 206 0.36 -5.65 -9.26
C SER A 206 -0.52 -5.26 -8.08
N PHE A 207 -1.80 -4.98 -8.31
CA PHE A 207 -2.73 -4.64 -7.24
C PHE A 207 -2.85 -5.77 -6.19
N VAL A 208 -3.10 -7.02 -6.63
CA VAL A 208 -3.24 -8.16 -5.72
C VAL A 208 -1.97 -8.44 -4.92
N LYS A 209 -0.80 -8.22 -5.53
CA LYS A 209 0.51 -8.44 -4.92
C LYS A 209 0.89 -7.34 -3.93
N ASP A 210 0.67 -6.07 -4.29
CA ASP A 210 1.22 -4.93 -3.57
C ASP A 210 0.24 -4.34 -2.55
N CYS A 211 -1.08 -4.51 -2.73
CA CYS A 211 -2.08 -4.10 -1.75
C CYS A 211 -2.22 -5.16 -0.63
N VAL A 212 -1.93 -4.74 0.61
CA VAL A 212 -1.90 -5.60 1.80
C VAL A 212 -2.65 -4.92 2.95
N GLY A 213 -3.25 -5.73 3.82
CA GLY A 213 -3.92 -5.28 5.05
C GLY A 213 -5.45 -5.24 4.94
N PRO A 214 -6.13 -4.66 5.95
CA PRO A 214 -7.59 -4.70 6.07
C PRO A 214 -8.34 -4.01 4.93
N ALA A 215 -7.74 -3.02 4.27
CA ALA A 215 -8.40 -2.30 3.19
C ALA A 215 -8.49 -3.11 1.88
N LYS A 216 -7.71 -4.19 1.75
CA LYS A 216 -7.56 -4.96 0.51
C LYS A 216 -8.90 -5.39 -0.08
N GLU A 217 -9.75 -6.04 0.69
CA GLU A 217 -11.00 -6.60 0.20
C GLU A 217 -11.94 -5.51 -0.36
N SER A 218 -12.03 -4.36 0.32
CA SER A 218 -12.82 -3.22 -0.13
C SER A 218 -12.31 -2.68 -1.47
N TYR A 219 -10.99 -2.50 -1.58
CA TYR A 219 -10.38 -2.00 -2.79
C TYR A 219 -10.38 -3.01 -3.95
N GLU A 220 -10.32 -4.31 -3.69
CA GLU A 220 -10.47 -5.36 -4.71
C GLU A 220 -11.84 -5.28 -5.40
N ARG A 221 -12.91 -5.07 -4.62
CA ARG A 221 -14.27 -4.86 -5.18
C ARG A 221 -14.35 -3.56 -6.00
N ARG A 222 -13.73 -2.48 -5.53
CA ARG A 222 -13.67 -1.19 -6.25
C ARG A 222 -12.86 -1.33 -7.55
N MET A 223 -11.73 -2.02 -7.50
CA MET A 223 -10.82 -2.28 -8.61
C MET A 223 -11.51 -3.12 -9.70
N SER A 224 -12.10 -4.26 -9.34
CA SER A 224 -12.82 -5.11 -10.28
C SER A 224 -13.95 -4.36 -11.01
N LYS A 225 -14.69 -3.50 -10.30
CA LYS A 225 -15.73 -2.64 -10.91
C LYS A 225 -15.14 -1.59 -11.87
N MET A 226 -14.06 -0.91 -11.49
CA MET A 226 -13.38 0.06 -12.34
C MET A 226 -12.82 -0.61 -13.61
N LEU A 227 -12.15 -1.75 -13.45
CA LEU A 227 -11.60 -2.55 -14.54
C LEU A 227 -12.68 -3.08 -15.49
N ALA A 228 -13.83 -3.54 -14.97
CA ALA A 228 -14.96 -3.95 -15.81
C ALA A 228 -15.54 -2.78 -16.59
N LYS A 229 -15.70 -1.61 -15.95
CA LYS A 229 -16.20 -0.39 -16.58
C LYS A 229 -15.25 0.11 -17.67
N SER A 230 -13.95 0.23 -17.37
CA SER A 230 -12.94 0.69 -18.33
C SER A 230 -12.84 -0.25 -19.52
N ARG A 231 -12.92 -1.57 -19.31
CA ARG A 231 -12.96 -2.56 -20.41
C ARG A 231 -14.18 -2.38 -21.31
N ALA A 232 -15.38 -2.21 -20.74
CA ALA A 232 -16.59 -2.01 -21.53
C ALA A 232 -16.54 -0.71 -22.35
N LEU A 233 -16.07 0.39 -21.73
CA LEU A 233 -15.87 1.67 -22.40
C LEU A 233 -14.83 1.57 -23.52
N PHE A 234 -13.68 0.95 -23.24
CA PHE A 234 -12.62 0.73 -24.22
C PHE A 234 -13.12 -0.06 -25.43
N ILE A 235 -13.83 -1.19 -25.22
CA ILE A 235 -14.35 -2.01 -26.32
C ILE A 235 -15.31 -1.19 -27.20
N LYS A 236 -16.21 -0.41 -26.58
CA LYS A 236 -17.16 0.44 -27.31
C LYS A 236 -16.44 1.49 -28.15
N GLU A 237 -15.47 2.21 -27.56
CA GLU A 237 -14.74 3.27 -28.25
C GLU A 237 -13.78 2.73 -29.31
N TYR A 238 -13.10 1.62 -29.01
CA TYR A 238 -12.23 0.87 -29.92
C TYR A 238 -12.99 0.49 -31.19
N ASN A 239 -14.15 -0.16 -31.05
CA ASN A 239 -14.91 -0.62 -32.20
C ASN A 239 -15.47 0.56 -33.03
N ASN A 240 -15.90 1.65 -32.37
CA ASN A 240 -16.35 2.84 -33.08
C ASN A 240 -15.21 3.50 -33.88
N LYS A 241 -14.04 3.67 -33.25
CA LYS A 241 -12.83 4.19 -33.92
C LYS A 241 -12.40 3.28 -35.07
N LEU A 242 -12.35 1.97 -34.86
CA LEU A 242 -12.00 0.98 -35.86
C LEU A 242 -12.95 1.04 -37.06
N PHE A 243 -14.26 1.07 -36.81
CA PHE A 243 -15.26 1.16 -37.86
C PHE A 243 -15.07 2.43 -38.70
N ASN A 244 -14.92 3.59 -38.06
CA ASN A 244 -14.72 4.86 -38.76
C ASN A 244 -13.40 4.86 -39.57
N TRP A 245 -12.33 4.27 -39.04
CA TRP A 245 -11.07 4.10 -39.76
C TRP A 245 -11.22 3.18 -40.97
N LEU A 246 -11.90 2.04 -40.85
CA LEU A 246 -12.13 1.11 -41.97
C LEU A 246 -13.01 1.73 -43.06
N ALA A 247 -14.06 2.46 -42.68
CA ALA A 247 -14.92 3.17 -43.63
C ALA A 247 -14.15 4.28 -44.37
N THR A 248 -13.35 5.07 -43.64
CA THR A 248 -12.50 6.11 -44.26
C THR A 248 -11.43 5.49 -45.16
N PHE A 249 -10.78 4.41 -44.71
CA PHE A 249 -9.75 3.70 -45.47
C PHE A 249 -10.30 3.13 -46.78
N SER A 250 -11.49 2.53 -46.77
CA SER A 250 -12.11 1.99 -47.99
C SER A 250 -12.42 3.09 -49.02
N LEU A 251 -12.93 4.26 -48.61
CA LEU A 251 -13.12 5.42 -49.50
C LEU A 251 -11.80 5.95 -50.08
N VAL A 252 -10.75 6.05 -49.25
CA VAL A 252 -9.42 6.46 -49.72
C VAL A 252 -8.86 5.46 -50.73
N MET A 253 -9.05 4.16 -50.50
CA MET A 253 -8.62 3.10 -51.42
C MET A 253 -9.36 3.14 -52.76
N VAL A 254 -10.64 3.52 -52.80
CA VAL A 254 -11.36 3.79 -54.07
C VAL A 254 -10.67 4.89 -54.87
N VAL A 255 -10.32 6.01 -54.22
CA VAL A 255 -9.64 7.14 -54.88
C VAL A 255 -8.25 6.72 -55.39
N ILE A 256 -7.47 5.99 -54.57
CA ILE A 256 -6.15 5.50 -54.97
C ILE A 256 -6.24 4.50 -56.13
N GLY A 257 -7.18 3.55 -56.05
CA GLY A 257 -7.39 2.56 -57.09
C GLY A 257 -7.73 3.18 -58.44
N ARG A 258 -8.63 4.18 -58.43
CA ARG A 258 -9.09 4.88 -59.63
C ARG A 258 -8.06 5.85 -60.21
N PHE A 259 -7.42 6.65 -59.37
CA PHE A 259 -6.61 7.79 -59.84
C PHE A 259 -5.10 7.55 -59.82
N VAL A 260 -4.59 6.69 -58.93
CA VAL A 260 -3.15 6.47 -58.75
C VAL A 260 -2.69 5.19 -59.45
N ILE A 261 -3.30 4.06 -59.10
CA ILE A 261 -2.87 2.73 -59.58
C ILE A 261 -3.59 2.36 -60.89
N LYS A 262 -4.79 2.92 -61.14
CA LYS A 262 -5.67 2.60 -62.28
C LYS A 262 -5.99 1.11 -62.38
N PHE A 263 -6.20 0.47 -61.22
CA PHE A 263 -6.46 -0.96 -61.14
C PHE A 263 -7.91 -1.22 -60.71
N PHE A 264 -8.72 -1.64 -61.69
CA PHE A 264 -10.17 -1.78 -61.55
C PHE A 264 -10.58 -2.83 -60.48
N LEU A 265 -9.82 -3.91 -60.32
CA LEU A 265 -10.13 -4.92 -59.31
C LEU A 265 -10.01 -4.37 -57.88
N LEU A 266 -9.03 -3.49 -57.61
CA LEU A 266 -8.88 -2.86 -56.30
C LEU A 266 -10.01 -1.85 -56.02
N GLU A 267 -10.50 -1.18 -57.06
CA GLU A 267 -11.70 -0.34 -56.96
C GLU A 267 -12.95 -1.17 -56.60
N ILE A 268 -13.19 -2.30 -57.28
CA ILE A 268 -14.32 -3.19 -56.95
C ILE A 268 -14.23 -3.68 -55.50
N VAL A 269 -13.06 -4.18 -55.08
CA VAL A 269 -12.86 -4.69 -53.72
C VAL A 269 -13.11 -3.61 -52.67
N ALA A 270 -12.64 -2.38 -52.90
CA ALA A 270 -12.85 -1.27 -51.99
C ALA A 270 -14.32 -0.85 -51.89
N TRP A 271 -15.06 -0.81 -53.00
CA TRP A 271 -16.50 -0.54 -53.02
C TRP A 271 -17.30 -1.64 -52.29
N VAL A 272 -16.98 -2.90 -52.54
CA VAL A 272 -17.62 -4.03 -51.86
C VAL A 272 -17.38 -3.94 -50.35
N MET A 273 -16.16 -3.64 -49.91
CA MET A 273 -15.82 -3.45 -48.49
C MET A 273 -16.59 -2.27 -47.88
N PHE A 274 -16.71 -1.14 -48.57
CA PHE A 274 -17.47 0.02 -48.09
C PHE A 274 -18.96 -0.27 -47.94
N ILE A 275 -19.59 -0.85 -48.97
CA ILE A 275 -21.02 -1.24 -48.94
C ILE A 275 -21.26 -2.27 -47.84
N PHE A 276 -20.35 -3.23 -47.67
CA PHE A 276 -20.41 -4.19 -46.59
C PHE A 276 -20.40 -3.48 -45.23
N LEU A 277 -19.44 -2.61 -44.95
CA LEU A 277 -19.37 -1.88 -43.67
C LEU A 277 -20.63 -1.04 -43.39
N GLU A 278 -21.16 -0.34 -44.39
CA GLU A 278 -22.35 0.50 -44.23
C GLU A 278 -23.64 -0.31 -44.06
N THR A 279 -23.79 -1.41 -44.82
CA THR A 279 -24.97 -2.29 -44.72
C THR A 279 -24.93 -3.13 -43.45
N TYR A 280 -23.74 -3.59 -43.05
CA TYR A 280 -23.53 -4.41 -41.88
C TYR A 280 -23.90 -3.68 -40.58
N THR A 281 -23.62 -2.37 -40.48
CA THR A 281 -24.06 -1.58 -39.31
C THR A 281 -25.56 -1.32 -39.25
N ARG A 282 -26.24 -1.20 -40.40
CA ARG A 282 -27.69 -0.99 -40.47
C ARG A 282 -28.51 -2.27 -40.24
N MET A 283 -27.88 -3.44 -40.36
CA MET A 283 -28.53 -4.75 -40.16
C MET A 283 -28.70 -5.10 -38.68
N PHE A 284 -27.89 -4.55 -37.78
CA PHE A 284 -27.94 -4.82 -36.34
C PHE A 284 -28.59 -3.66 -35.59
N TRP A 285 -29.64 -3.96 -34.82
CA TRP A 285 -30.39 -2.98 -34.03
C TRP A 285 -29.60 -2.40 -32.84
N SER A 286 -28.50 -3.04 -32.42
CA SER A 286 -27.58 -2.53 -31.39
C SER A 286 -26.10 -2.76 -31.75
N ALA A 287 -25.26 -1.77 -31.43
CA ALA A 287 -23.81 -1.86 -31.64
C ALA A 287 -23.15 -3.02 -30.86
N GLU A 288 -23.73 -3.41 -29.72
CA GLU A 288 -23.24 -4.54 -28.93
C GLU A 288 -23.41 -5.87 -29.66
N SER A 289 -24.55 -6.11 -30.32
CA SER A 289 -24.79 -7.35 -31.07
C SER A 289 -23.85 -7.53 -32.28
N LEU A 290 -23.35 -6.41 -32.84
CA LEU A 290 -22.36 -6.39 -33.91
C LEU A 290 -20.98 -6.85 -33.43
N TYR A 291 -20.58 -6.41 -32.23
CA TYR A 291 -19.21 -6.60 -31.72
C TYR A 291 -18.93 -8.02 -31.20
N TYR A 292 -19.95 -8.78 -30.82
CA TYR A 292 -19.84 -10.18 -30.41
C TYR A 292 -19.96 -11.19 -31.57
N ASN A 293 -20.08 -10.72 -32.82
CA ASN A 293 -20.22 -11.59 -33.99
C ASN A 293 -18.85 -12.16 -34.42
N PRO A 294 -18.72 -13.46 -34.72
CA PRO A 294 -17.46 -14.07 -35.17
C PRO A 294 -16.87 -13.41 -36.43
N ALA A 295 -17.69 -12.87 -37.34
CA ALA A 295 -17.21 -12.16 -38.52
C ALA A 295 -16.50 -10.84 -38.16
N TRP A 296 -16.99 -10.12 -37.16
CA TRP A 296 -16.34 -8.91 -36.65
C TRP A 296 -15.01 -9.23 -35.96
N HIS A 297 -14.94 -10.33 -35.21
CA HIS A 297 -13.69 -10.79 -34.58
C HIS A 297 -12.58 -11.11 -35.61
N ILE A 298 -12.93 -11.64 -36.79
CA ILE A 298 -11.96 -11.86 -37.88
C ILE A 298 -11.41 -10.53 -38.41
N ILE A 299 -12.27 -9.52 -38.56
CA ILE A 299 -11.89 -8.17 -39.01
C ILE A 299 -10.98 -7.50 -37.98
N VAL A 300 -11.36 -7.57 -36.70
CA VAL A 300 -10.57 -7.05 -35.58
C VAL A 300 -9.19 -7.73 -35.51
N SER A 301 -9.13 -9.06 -35.62
CA SER A 301 -7.87 -9.82 -35.62
C SER A 301 -6.96 -9.44 -36.80
N SER A 302 -7.54 -9.27 -37.99
CA SER A 302 -6.80 -8.85 -39.19
C SER A 302 -6.27 -7.42 -39.05
N TRP A 303 -7.06 -6.51 -38.47
CA TRP A 303 -6.64 -5.15 -38.15
C TRP A 303 -5.51 -5.14 -37.11
N GLU A 304 -5.64 -5.92 -36.03
CA GLU A 304 -4.62 -6.02 -34.99
C GLU A 304 -3.30 -6.55 -35.54
N MET A 305 -3.32 -7.53 -36.45
CA MET A 305 -2.10 -8.03 -37.10
C MET A 305 -1.40 -6.96 -37.96
N ILE A 306 -2.16 -6.05 -38.57
CA ILE A 306 -1.64 -4.98 -39.45
C ILE A 306 -1.13 -3.79 -38.64
N VAL A 307 -1.86 -3.37 -37.61
CA VAL A 307 -1.55 -2.16 -36.82
C VAL A 307 -0.61 -2.46 -35.65
N TYR A 308 -0.62 -3.69 -35.15
CA TYR A 308 0.23 -4.14 -34.06
C TYR A 308 1.06 -5.35 -34.52
N SER A 309 2.16 -5.07 -35.22
CA SER A 309 3.22 -6.08 -35.39
C SER A 309 4.25 -5.91 -34.27
N PRO A 310 4.84 -6.99 -33.73
CA PRO A 310 5.90 -6.91 -32.72
C PRO A 310 7.16 -6.15 -33.18
N ILE A 311 7.24 -5.73 -34.46
CA ILE A 311 8.39 -5.07 -35.07
C ILE A 311 8.11 -3.58 -35.39
N LEU A 312 6.84 -3.18 -35.54
CA LEU A 312 6.43 -1.83 -35.95
C LEU A 312 5.22 -1.37 -35.14
N ASP A 313 5.45 -0.50 -34.15
CA ASP A 313 4.40 0.17 -33.39
C ASP A 313 3.87 1.36 -34.22
N LEU A 314 2.84 1.13 -35.04
CA LEU A 314 2.31 2.14 -35.96
C LEU A 314 1.80 3.40 -35.24
N ASP A 315 1.42 3.32 -33.96
CA ASP A 315 1.05 4.51 -33.16
C ASP A 315 2.18 5.55 -33.08
N ARG A 316 3.42 5.07 -33.04
CA ARG A 316 4.63 5.91 -32.98
C ARG A 316 5.23 6.19 -34.36
N TRP A 317 5.06 5.27 -35.30
CA TRP A 317 5.76 5.29 -36.60
C TRP A 317 4.89 5.58 -37.82
N ALA A 318 3.56 5.63 -37.70
CA ALA A 318 2.66 5.89 -38.84
C ALA A 318 2.94 7.24 -39.51
N ILE A 319 3.11 8.31 -38.73
CA ILE A 319 3.40 9.65 -39.26
C ILE A 319 4.75 9.68 -40.00
N PRO A 320 5.87 9.21 -39.42
CA PRO A 320 7.14 9.09 -40.13
C PRO A 320 7.05 8.28 -41.44
N ILE A 321 6.36 7.15 -41.44
CA ILE A 321 6.23 6.28 -42.62
C ILE A 321 5.46 6.98 -43.74
N VAL A 322 4.35 7.66 -43.41
CA VAL A 322 3.57 8.43 -44.38
C VAL A 322 4.39 9.56 -45.00
N ILE A 323 5.19 10.28 -44.19
CA ILE A 323 6.09 11.32 -44.68
C ILE A 323 7.13 10.73 -45.63
N MET A 324 7.78 9.63 -45.25
CA MET A 324 8.78 8.97 -46.09
C MET A 324 8.21 8.47 -47.43
N LEU A 325 7.00 7.90 -47.42
CA LEU A 325 6.31 7.46 -48.63
C LEU A 325 5.94 8.64 -49.53
N SER A 326 5.44 9.75 -48.96
CA SER A 326 5.11 10.95 -49.74
C SER A 326 6.35 11.58 -50.39
N LEU A 327 7.47 11.65 -49.68
CA LEU A 327 8.75 12.11 -50.21
C LEU A 327 9.27 11.17 -51.31
N GLY A 328 9.12 9.86 -51.16
CA GLY A 328 9.47 8.87 -52.18
C GLY A 328 8.64 9.02 -53.47
N VAL A 329 7.33 9.26 -53.35
CA VAL A 329 6.45 9.52 -54.49
C VAL A 329 6.78 10.84 -55.17
N LEU A 330 7.05 11.90 -54.40
CA LEU A 330 7.49 13.19 -54.95
C LEU A 330 8.84 13.06 -55.66
N TYR A 331 9.80 12.34 -55.07
CA TYR A 331 11.10 12.05 -55.69
C TYR A 331 10.92 11.29 -57.01
N TRP A 332 10.11 10.23 -57.04
CA TRP A 332 9.81 9.49 -58.25
C TRP A 332 9.13 10.37 -59.31
N ARG A 333 8.20 11.24 -58.91
CA ARG A 333 7.46 12.10 -59.83
C ARG A 333 8.32 13.23 -60.39
N CYS A 334 9.27 13.76 -59.61
CA CYS A 334 10.21 14.80 -60.03
C CYS A 334 11.36 14.26 -60.87
N PHE A 335 11.97 13.13 -60.50
CA PHE A 335 13.14 12.57 -61.20
C PHE A 335 12.76 11.55 -62.28
N GLY A 336 11.67 10.81 -62.13
CA GLY A 336 11.16 9.86 -63.14
C GLY A 336 10.57 10.54 -64.38
N ARG A 337 9.99 11.74 -64.26
CA ARG A 337 9.53 12.52 -65.42
C ARG A 337 10.68 13.12 -66.24
N ARG A 338 11.84 13.42 -65.66
CA ARG A 338 13.00 13.92 -66.42
C ARG A 338 13.59 12.87 -67.37
N ARG A 339 13.50 11.57 -67.04
CA ARG A 339 13.98 10.50 -67.95
C ARG A 339 13.09 10.25 -69.17
N LYS A 340 11.81 10.68 -69.19
CA LYS A 340 10.91 10.50 -70.35
C LYS A 340 10.91 11.67 -71.35
N ARG A 341 11.62 12.78 -71.07
CA ARG A 341 11.72 13.93 -72.00
C ARG A 341 13.02 13.98 -72.82
N VAL A 342 13.91 12.99 -72.72
CA VAL A 342 15.21 12.95 -73.44
C VAL A 342 15.28 11.76 -74.41
N LYS A 343 14.20 11.47 -75.13
CA LYS A 343 14.24 10.60 -76.31
C LYS A 343 13.51 11.29 -77.46
N GLY A 344 14.22 12.20 -78.14
CA GLY A 344 13.68 12.95 -79.26
C GLY A 344 14.61 14.06 -79.74
N SER A 345 15.86 13.74 -80.06
CA SER A 345 16.78 14.48 -80.95
C SER A 345 18.13 13.76 -80.92
N LEU A 346 18.87 13.76 -82.06
CA LEU A 346 20.10 13.01 -82.45
C LEU A 346 19.73 11.82 -83.37
N LEU A 347 19.97 11.81 -84.69
CA LEU A 347 20.97 12.44 -85.58
C LEU A 347 20.44 12.53 -87.03
N PRO A 348 20.97 13.43 -87.90
CA PRO A 348 20.65 13.45 -89.33
C PRO A 348 21.41 12.34 -90.08
N LEU A 349 20.68 11.59 -90.91
CA LEU A 349 21.23 10.59 -91.83
C LEU A 349 21.80 11.27 -93.09
N TYR A 350 23.08 11.03 -93.33
CA TYR A 350 23.79 11.30 -94.56
C TYR A 350 23.36 10.29 -95.64
N LYS A 351 22.78 10.75 -96.76
CA LYS A 351 22.76 9.98 -98.02
C LYS A 351 22.56 10.89 -99.25
N ASN A 352 23.68 11.09 -99.95
CA ASN A 352 23.91 11.34 -101.37
C ASN A 352 22.76 11.88 -102.24
N SER A 353 22.96 13.14 -102.65
CA SER A 353 22.33 13.79 -103.80
C SER A 353 22.83 13.16 -105.10
N TYR A 354 21.90 12.61 -105.89
CA TYR A 354 22.12 12.36 -107.32
C TYR A 354 21.91 13.66 -108.09
N LYS A 355 22.96 14.03 -108.82
CA LYS A 355 23.10 15.16 -109.73
C LYS A 355 22.28 14.90 -110.99
N ASN A 356 21.40 15.82 -111.39
CA ASN A 356 21.11 16.14 -112.80
C ASN A 356 20.14 17.32 -112.93
N SER A 357 20.67 18.50 -113.25
CA SER A 357 19.97 19.50 -114.05
C SER A 357 21.00 20.47 -114.63
N SER A 358 21.42 20.16 -115.85
CA SER A 358 22.12 21.06 -116.75
C SER A 358 21.11 22.06 -117.32
N ARG A 359 21.16 23.32 -116.85
CA ARG A 359 20.73 24.48 -117.64
C ARG A 359 21.85 24.86 -118.60
N PRO A 360 21.54 25.19 -119.87
CA PRO A 360 22.20 26.28 -120.55
C PRO A 360 21.35 27.54 -120.48
N ARG A 361 22.05 28.66 -120.58
CA ARG A 361 21.63 30.04 -120.43
C ARG A 361 21.98 30.72 -121.75
N SER A 362 21.03 31.43 -122.36
CA SER A 362 21.30 32.61 -123.21
C SER A 362 19.99 33.18 -123.75
N ASP A 363 19.89 34.50 -123.55
CA ASP A 363 19.09 35.56 -124.18
C ASP A 363 17.55 35.51 -124.22
#